data_AF-A0A4Q2AAI9-F1
#
_entry.id   AF-A0A4Q2AAI9-F1
#
_cell.length_a   1.000
_cell.length_b   1.000
_cell.length_c   1.000
_cell.angle_alpha   90.00
_cell.angle_beta   90.00
_cell.angle_gamma   90.00
#
_symmetry.space_group_name_H-M   'P 1'
#
loop_
_entity.id
_entity.type
_entity.pdbx_description
1 polymer ?
#
loop_
_entity_poly.entity_id
_entity_poly.type
_entity_poly.pdbx_seq_one_letter_code
_entity_poly.pdbx_strand_id
1 'polypeptide(L)'
;MFPSPSSGFIVCCVSHATHAARTLASAMTLAALAACAAPHVVPADDDLPAMLRAGPAQHLDQVLTARGQTIYECRHDGEVRLWAREGDLATLVDPQRQSVGTVAPGGYFTAYDSSYVVVRADAVAQVTAGTPVWARFVARHRPGSVMRGGRFARTSMIQQVATSGGLPPDPLCDREGSTLLVPYGATYLIYSARAGSAANTATQTGRGGAMPAPWRAPVHPANGTVPIPNN
;
A
#
# COMPACT_ATOMS: atom_id res chain seq x y z
N MET A 1 49.48 14.61 46.97
CA MET A 1 50.64 13.93 47.57
C MET A 1 50.10 13.13 48.76
N PHE A 2 50.20 11.80 48.68
CA PHE A 2 49.82 10.79 49.68
C PHE A 2 50.49 11.03 51.07
N PRO A 3 50.11 10.37 52.20
CA PRO A 3 49.44 9.06 52.28
C PRO A 3 48.43 8.83 53.45
N SER A 4 47.72 7.68 53.38
CA SER A 4 47.21 6.86 54.51
C SER A 4 48.40 6.30 55.36
N PRO A 5 48.30 5.29 56.25
CA PRO A 5 47.17 4.55 56.87
C PRO A 5 47.34 4.35 58.40
N SER A 6 46.38 3.74 59.10
CA SER A 6 46.67 2.73 60.16
C SER A 6 45.41 2.18 60.85
N SER A 7 45.16 0.90 60.56
CA SER A 7 44.66 -0.22 61.36
C SER A 7 44.18 0.00 62.82
N GLY A 8 43.05 -0.64 63.14
CA GLY A 8 42.66 -1.02 64.50
C GLY A 8 41.42 -1.93 64.49
N PHE A 9 41.63 -3.25 64.52
CA PHE A 9 40.62 -4.28 64.83
C PHE A 9 40.77 -4.72 66.30
N ILE A 10 39.67 -5.09 66.96
CA ILE A 10 39.45 -6.14 68.00
C ILE A 10 38.09 -5.82 68.67
N VAL A 11 36.99 -6.44 68.22
CA VAL A 11 36.32 -7.64 68.78
C VAL A 11 35.81 -7.48 70.22
N CYS A 12 34.48 -7.44 70.37
CA CYS A 12 33.80 -7.98 71.55
C CYS A 12 32.46 -8.64 71.16
N CYS A 13 32.47 -9.97 71.30
CA CYS A 13 31.44 -10.84 71.88
C CYS A 13 29.96 -10.67 71.45
N VAL A 14 29.57 -11.59 70.56
CA VAL A 14 28.44 -12.54 70.65
C VAL A 14 27.42 -12.27 71.75
N SER A 15 26.14 -12.18 71.37
CA SER A 15 25.04 -12.77 72.14
C SER A 15 23.90 -13.16 71.21
N HIS A 16 23.42 -14.39 71.43
CA HIS A 16 22.48 -15.13 70.60
C HIS A 16 21.02 -14.73 70.86
N ALA A 17 20.18 -15.12 69.90
CA ALA A 17 18.74 -15.32 69.99
C ALA A 17 17.86 -14.06 69.88
N THR A 18 17.16 -13.93 68.76
CA THR A 18 15.72 -14.23 68.69
C THR A 18 15.25 -14.11 67.24
N HIS A 19 14.23 -14.91 66.93
CA HIS A 19 13.72 -15.20 65.62
C HIS A 19 13.10 -14.01 64.88
N ALA A 20 13.22 -14.09 63.56
CA ALA A 20 12.15 -13.80 62.60
C ALA A 20 11.59 -12.38 62.59
N ALA A 21 12.17 -11.56 61.71
CA ALA A 21 11.45 -10.81 60.67
C ALA A 21 12.32 -9.63 60.25
N ARG A 22 12.75 -9.62 58.99
CA ARG A 22 13.16 -8.46 58.15
C ARG A 22 14.34 -8.80 57.23
N THR A 23 14.14 -9.77 56.35
CA THR A 23 15.01 -9.93 55.16
C THR A 23 14.19 -10.37 53.97
N LEU A 24 13.22 -9.56 53.53
CA LEU A 24 12.55 -9.78 52.24
C LEU A 24 12.04 -8.44 51.70
N ALA A 25 12.85 -7.72 50.89
CA ALA A 25 12.34 -6.72 49.95
C ALA A 25 13.47 -6.15 49.05
N SER A 26 14.18 -6.99 48.29
CA SER A 26 15.04 -6.51 47.20
C SER A 26 15.32 -7.63 46.19
N ALA A 27 14.25 -8.19 45.62
CA ALA A 27 14.36 -9.15 44.52
C ALA A 27 13.02 -9.32 43.79
N MET A 28 12.43 -8.25 43.22
CA MET A 28 11.27 -8.40 42.31
C MET A 28 10.98 -7.11 41.53
N THR A 29 11.78 -6.77 40.52
CA THR A 29 11.43 -5.75 39.51
C THR A 29 12.18 -5.98 38.20
N LEU A 30 12.03 -7.16 37.59
CA LEU A 30 12.50 -7.45 36.23
C LEU A 30 11.55 -8.43 35.53
N ALA A 31 10.28 -8.07 35.36
CA ALA A 31 9.35 -8.86 34.53
C ALA A 31 8.09 -8.07 34.14
N ALA A 32 8.17 -7.02 33.31
CA ALA A 32 6.95 -6.39 32.78
C ALA A 32 7.16 -5.54 31.50
N LEU A 33 7.90 -6.02 30.49
CA LEU A 33 7.88 -5.40 29.15
C LEU A 33 7.95 -6.46 28.04
N ALA A 34 7.14 -7.52 28.14
CA ALA A 34 6.78 -8.32 26.98
C ALA A 34 5.52 -7.69 26.35
N ALA A 35 5.69 -6.55 25.69
CA ALA A 35 4.63 -5.98 24.86
C ALA A 35 4.36 -6.97 23.72
N CYS A 36 3.19 -7.61 23.75
CA CYS A 36 2.77 -8.56 22.72
C CYS A 36 2.76 -7.86 21.35
N ALA A 37 3.77 -8.12 20.53
CA ALA A 37 3.67 -7.93 19.09
C ALA A 37 2.74 -9.01 18.54
N ALA A 38 1.42 -8.79 18.67
CA ALA A 38 0.45 -9.65 18.01
C ALA A 38 0.76 -9.64 16.51
N PRO A 39 0.84 -10.82 15.86
CA PRO A 39 1.07 -10.87 14.42
C PRO A 39 -0.06 -10.10 13.73
N HIS A 40 0.31 -9.18 12.83
CA HIS A 40 -0.66 -8.48 12.01
C HIS A 40 -1.32 -9.51 11.09
N VAL A 41 -2.60 -9.80 11.32
CA VAL A 41 -3.36 -10.72 10.48
C VAL A 41 -3.72 -9.99 9.20
N VAL A 42 -3.19 -10.46 8.06
CA VAL A 42 -3.56 -9.97 6.75
C VAL A 42 -4.93 -10.57 6.41
N PRO A 43 -5.96 -9.75 6.08
CA PRO A 43 -7.27 -10.28 5.72
C PRO A 43 -7.15 -11.16 4.46
N ALA A 44 -7.89 -12.27 4.43
CA ALA A 44 -7.98 -13.08 3.22
C ALA A 44 -8.84 -12.35 2.17
N ASP A 45 -8.70 -12.72 0.88
CA ASP A 45 -9.46 -12.08 -0.19
C ASP A 45 -10.99 -12.18 0.04
N ASP A 46 -11.46 -13.30 0.58
CA ASP A 46 -12.88 -13.52 0.88
C ASP A 46 -13.41 -12.65 2.04
N ASP A 47 -12.52 -12.18 2.93
CA ASP A 47 -12.87 -11.27 4.03
C ASP A 47 -13.04 -9.81 3.55
N LEU A 48 -12.60 -9.51 2.32
CA LEU A 48 -12.70 -8.16 1.76
C LEU A 48 -14.12 -7.88 1.23
N PRO A 49 -14.57 -6.61 1.29
CA PRO A 49 -15.75 -6.16 0.57
C PRO A 49 -15.74 -6.62 -0.88
N ALA A 50 -16.88 -7.09 -1.40
CA ALA A 50 -16.96 -7.76 -2.69
C ALA A 50 -16.29 -6.99 -3.85
N MET A 51 -16.42 -5.66 -3.88
CA MET A 51 -15.80 -4.81 -4.91
C MET A 51 -14.27 -4.73 -4.83
N LEU A 52 -13.69 -5.02 -3.67
CA LEU A 52 -12.24 -4.98 -3.44
C LEU A 52 -11.57 -6.32 -3.70
N ARG A 53 -12.32 -7.42 -3.79
CA ARG A 53 -11.77 -8.77 -3.99
C ARG A 53 -10.96 -8.86 -5.29
N ALA A 54 -9.89 -9.66 -5.26
CA ALA A 54 -9.01 -9.91 -6.40
C ALA A 54 -9.69 -10.81 -7.44
N GLY A 55 -10.46 -11.78 -6.94
CA GLY A 55 -11.11 -12.79 -7.76
C GLY A 55 -10.15 -13.87 -8.26
N PRO A 56 -10.69 -14.94 -8.87
CA PRO A 56 -9.95 -16.17 -9.15
C PRO A 56 -8.93 -16.05 -10.29
N ALA A 57 -8.92 -14.95 -11.04
CA ALA A 57 -7.96 -14.73 -12.12
C ALA A 57 -6.61 -14.17 -11.61
N GLN A 58 -6.53 -13.80 -10.33
CA GLN A 58 -5.34 -13.20 -9.74
C GLN A 58 -4.57 -14.22 -8.88
N HIS A 59 -3.26 -14.06 -8.82
CA HIS A 59 -2.36 -14.78 -7.93
C HIS A 59 -1.69 -13.79 -6.99
N LEU A 60 -1.80 -14.00 -5.67
CA LEU A 60 -1.13 -13.17 -4.67
C LEU A 60 0.37 -13.47 -4.71
N ASP A 61 1.18 -12.51 -5.11
CA ASP A 61 2.63 -12.67 -5.23
C ASP A 61 3.37 -12.29 -3.94
N GLN A 62 2.89 -11.27 -3.23
CA GLN A 62 3.57 -10.71 -2.06
C GLN A 62 2.60 -9.86 -1.22
N VAL A 63 2.94 -9.75 0.06
CA VAL A 63 2.31 -8.83 1.01
C VAL A 63 3.38 -7.89 1.54
N LEU A 64 3.11 -6.59 1.46
CA LEU A 64 4.00 -5.53 1.92
C LEU A 64 3.28 -4.66 2.94
N THR A 65 3.94 -4.31 4.03
CA THR A 65 3.45 -3.26 4.93
C THR A 65 4.03 -1.92 4.54
N ALA A 66 3.30 -0.84 4.79
CA ALA A 66 3.76 0.50 4.49
C ALA A 66 3.64 1.41 5.71
N ARG A 67 4.68 2.22 5.91
CA ARG A 67 4.74 3.26 6.95
C ARG A 67 5.33 4.53 6.33
N GLY A 68 4.68 5.65 6.59
CA GLY A 68 5.09 6.93 6.04
C GLY A 68 4.07 8.01 6.32
N GLN A 69 3.79 8.83 5.32
CA GLN A 69 2.91 9.97 5.44
C GLN A 69 1.96 10.08 4.24
N THR A 70 0.73 10.53 4.48
CA THR A 70 -0.13 11.06 3.43
C THR A 70 0.17 12.55 3.29
N ILE A 71 0.39 12.99 2.05
CA ILE A 71 0.69 14.36 1.68
C ILE A 71 -0.61 15.05 1.28
N TYR A 72 -0.83 16.23 1.85
CA TYR A 72 -1.93 17.12 1.52
C TYR A 72 -1.40 18.49 1.12
N GLU A 73 -2.09 19.13 0.18
CA GLU A 73 -1.90 20.53 -0.19
C GLU A 73 -3.16 21.32 0.16
N CYS A 74 -2.99 22.48 0.81
CA CYS A 74 -4.11 23.38 1.08
C CYS A 74 -4.54 24.06 -0.22
N ARG A 75 -5.79 23.84 -0.63
CA ARG A 75 -6.36 24.42 -1.85
C ARG A 75 -7.67 25.14 -1.56
N HIS A 76 -7.97 26.15 -2.36
CA HIS A 76 -9.28 26.77 -2.36
C HIS A 76 -10.36 25.80 -2.85
N ASP A 77 -11.48 25.73 -2.12
CA ASP A 77 -12.71 25.05 -2.51
C ASP A 77 -13.88 26.00 -2.24
N GLY A 78 -14.18 26.86 -3.22
CA GLY A 78 -15.09 27.98 -3.06
C GLY A 78 -14.57 29.00 -2.04
N GLU A 79 -15.43 29.35 -1.07
CA GLU A 79 -15.13 30.35 -0.03
C GLU A 79 -14.23 29.82 1.09
N VAL A 80 -14.05 28.50 1.16
CA VAL A 80 -13.20 27.86 2.17
C VAL A 80 -11.91 27.33 1.54
N ARG A 81 -10.99 26.92 2.40
CA ARG A 81 -9.77 26.22 2.00
C ARG A 81 -9.74 24.87 2.69
N LEU A 82 -9.50 23.83 1.91
CA LEU A 82 -9.52 22.44 2.37
C LEU A 82 -8.20 21.76 2.04
N TRP A 83 -7.85 20.77 2.86
CA TRP A 83 -6.74 19.87 2.54
C TRP A 83 -7.10 18.96 1.36
N ALA A 84 -6.49 19.20 0.21
CA ALA A 84 -6.56 18.32 -0.95
C ALA A 84 -5.50 17.22 -0.84
N ARG A 85 -5.91 15.96 -1.01
CA ARG A 85 -5.00 14.82 -0.89
C ARG A 85 -4.15 14.66 -2.14
N GLU A 86 -2.83 14.68 -1.99
CA GLU A 86 -1.88 14.44 -3.09
C GLU A 86 -1.55 12.94 -3.24
N GLY A 87 -1.44 12.22 -2.13
CA GLY A 87 -1.14 10.79 -2.13
C GLY A 87 -0.33 10.36 -0.93
N ASP A 88 0.08 9.08 -0.93
CA ASP A 88 0.93 8.53 0.14
C ASP A 88 2.39 8.53 -0.30
N LEU A 89 3.28 8.92 0.62
CA LEU A 89 4.71 8.70 0.54
C LEU A 89 5.12 7.77 1.69
N ALA A 90 5.41 6.52 1.39
CA ALA A 90 5.64 5.51 2.41
C ALA A 90 6.67 4.45 2.00
N THR A 91 7.46 4.00 2.95
CA THR A 91 8.39 2.88 2.75
C THR A 91 7.62 1.57 2.73
N LEU A 92 7.92 0.71 1.75
CA LEU A 92 7.40 -0.64 1.64
C LEU A 92 8.34 -1.62 2.35
N VAL A 93 7.77 -2.44 3.24
CA VAL A 93 8.49 -3.39 4.08
C VAL A 93 7.93 -4.79 3.89
N ASP A 94 8.80 -5.76 3.64
CA ASP A 94 8.42 -7.16 3.45
C ASP A 94 8.22 -7.92 4.80
N PRO A 95 7.73 -9.17 4.78
CA PRO A 95 7.55 -9.95 6.00
C PRO A 95 8.86 -10.24 6.77
N GLN A 96 10.02 -10.15 6.11
CA GLN A 96 11.35 -10.26 6.71
C GLN A 96 11.82 -8.94 7.33
N ARG A 97 10.95 -7.92 7.36
CA ARG A 97 11.20 -6.56 7.86
C ARG A 97 12.27 -5.81 7.09
N GLN A 98 12.52 -6.20 5.84
CA GLN A 98 13.42 -5.47 4.96
C GLN A 98 12.66 -4.37 4.26
N SER A 99 13.27 -3.19 4.17
CA SER A 99 12.79 -2.16 3.25
C SER A 99 13.06 -2.62 1.83
N VAL A 100 12.04 -2.61 0.98
CA VAL A 100 12.11 -3.15 -0.39
C VAL A 100 11.70 -2.14 -1.45
N GLY A 101 11.22 -0.97 -1.05
CA GLY A 101 10.72 0.03 -1.98
C GLY A 101 9.95 1.17 -1.32
N THR A 102 9.22 1.92 -2.14
CA THR A 102 8.47 3.10 -1.75
C THR A 102 7.15 3.19 -2.53
N VAL A 103 6.09 3.63 -1.86
CA VAL A 103 4.88 4.18 -2.49
C VAL A 103 5.02 5.69 -2.55
N ALA A 104 4.67 6.29 -3.67
CA ALA A 104 4.67 7.74 -3.86
C ALA A 104 3.35 8.25 -4.47
N PRO A 105 3.05 9.56 -4.33
CA PRO A 105 1.90 10.19 -4.97
C PRO A 105 1.78 9.87 -6.47
N GLY A 106 0.56 9.85 -6.99
CA GLY A 106 0.29 9.42 -8.37
C GLY A 106 0.21 7.90 -8.57
N GLY A 107 0.22 7.11 -7.49
CA GLY A 107 0.07 5.65 -7.55
C GLY A 107 1.35 4.93 -7.98
N TYR A 108 2.52 5.49 -7.68
CA TYR A 108 3.81 4.88 -7.98
C TYR A 108 4.20 3.90 -6.88
N PHE A 109 4.58 2.69 -7.28
CA PHE A 109 5.23 1.69 -6.44
C PHE A 109 6.58 1.38 -7.06
N THR A 110 7.66 1.71 -6.35
CA THR A 110 9.04 1.54 -6.85
C THR A 110 9.79 0.64 -5.89
N ALA A 111 10.45 -0.40 -6.42
CA ALA A 111 11.30 -1.30 -5.65
C ALA A 111 12.78 -0.96 -5.82
N TYR A 112 13.61 -1.41 -4.87
CA TYR A 112 15.06 -1.21 -4.92
C TYR A 112 15.77 -2.02 -6.01
N ASP A 113 15.10 -3.02 -6.58
CA ASP A 113 15.55 -3.73 -7.78
C ASP A 113 15.31 -2.93 -9.07
N SER A 114 14.95 -1.65 -8.96
CA SER A 114 14.59 -0.71 -10.03
C SER A 114 13.29 -1.03 -10.77
N SER A 115 12.56 -2.09 -10.39
CA SER A 115 11.23 -2.32 -10.93
C SER A 115 10.22 -1.34 -10.34
N TYR A 116 9.25 -0.92 -11.15
CA TYR A 116 8.15 -0.09 -10.68
C TYR A 116 6.85 -0.41 -11.42
N VAL A 117 5.74 -0.02 -10.80
CA VAL A 117 4.40 -0.04 -11.41
C VAL A 117 3.68 1.26 -11.06
N VAL A 118 2.96 1.80 -12.04
CA VAL A 118 2.02 2.91 -11.83
C VAL A 118 0.62 2.33 -11.87
N VAL A 119 -0.16 2.61 -10.83
CA VAL A 119 -1.51 2.08 -10.67
C VAL A 119 -2.56 3.18 -10.59
N ARG A 120 -3.82 2.82 -10.80
CA ARG A 120 -4.99 3.67 -10.51
C ARG A 120 -6.01 2.91 -9.68
N ALA A 121 -6.82 3.62 -8.90
CA ALA A 121 -7.94 2.97 -8.22
C ALA A 121 -9.00 2.56 -9.24
N ASP A 122 -9.56 1.37 -9.08
CA ASP A 122 -10.75 0.91 -9.81
C ASP A 122 -11.92 0.54 -8.89
N ALA A 123 -11.66 0.36 -7.59
CA ALA A 123 -12.67 0.24 -6.55
C ALA A 123 -12.15 0.80 -5.22
N VAL A 124 -13.06 1.33 -4.39
CA VAL A 124 -12.77 1.82 -3.04
C VAL A 124 -13.91 1.44 -2.11
N ALA A 125 -13.61 1.16 -0.84
CA ALA A 125 -14.63 0.91 0.17
C ALA A 125 -14.21 1.51 1.52
N GLN A 126 -15.14 2.17 2.20
CA GLN A 126 -14.93 2.60 3.58
C GLN A 126 -15.25 1.44 4.52
N VAL A 127 -14.21 0.91 5.18
CA VAL A 127 -14.34 -0.26 6.09
C VAL A 127 -14.39 0.18 7.55
N THR A 128 -13.61 1.19 7.90
CA THR A 128 -13.57 1.77 9.26
C THR A 128 -13.76 3.28 9.16
N ALA A 129 -14.71 3.83 9.90
CA ALA A 129 -14.92 5.26 9.97
C ALA A 129 -13.69 5.96 10.57
N GLY A 130 -13.33 7.13 10.06
CA GLY A 130 -12.16 7.88 10.54
C GLY A 130 -10.81 7.29 10.11
N THR A 131 -10.78 6.36 9.14
CA THR A 131 -9.55 5.92 8.47
C THR A 131 -9.63 6.15 6.96
N PRO A 132 -8.49 6.17 6.24
CA PRO A 132 -8.47 6.18 4.80
C PRO A 132 -9.20 4.95 4.25
N VAL A 133 -9.92 5.12 3.15
CA VAL A 133 -10.64 4.01 2.49
C VAL A 133 -9.67 2.89 2.11
N TRP A 134 -10.18 1.67 2.08
CA TRP A 134 -9.50 0.58 1.40
C TRP A 134 -9.71 0.74 -0.10
N ALA A 135 -8.74 0.29 -0.89
CA ALA A 135 -8.76 0.48 -2.33
C ALA A 135 -8.26 -0.77 -3.06
N ARG A 136 -8.81 -0.99 -4.24
CA ARG A 136 -8.24 -1.88 -5.24
C ARG A 136 -7.70 -1.02 -6.38
N PHE A 137 -6.49 -1.34 -6.79
CA PHE A 137 -5.78 -0.68 -7.85
C PHE A 137 -5.49 -1.64 -8.99
N VAL A 138 -5.54 -1.11 -10.22
CA VAL A 138 -5.14 -1.82 -11.44
C VAL A 138 -3.92 -1.16 -12.06
N ALA A 139 -2.99 -1.98 -12.56
CA ALA A 139 -1.78 -1.48 -13.21
C ALA A 139 -2.12 -0.72 -14.50
N ARG A 140 -1.54 0.48 -14.64
CA ARG A 140 -1.64 1.33 -15.85
C ARG A 140 -0.39 1.27 -16.68
N HIS A 141 0.76 1.39 -16.03
CA HIS A 141 2.04 1.40 -16.68
C HIS A 141 3.02 0.51 -15.94
N ARG A 142 3.80 -0.23 -16.73
CA ARG A 142 4.90 -1.09 -16.31
C ARG A 142 5.98 -0.95 -17.39
N PRO A 143 7.23 -0.63 -17.06
CA PRO A 143 8.32 -0.65 -18.04
C PRO A 143 8.44 -2.03 -18.66
N GLY A 144 8.44 -2.08 -19.99
CA GLY A 144 8.52 -3.33 -20.74
C GLY A 144 9.91 -3.95 -20.67
N SER A 145 10.08 -4.98 -19.84
CA SER A 145 10.45 -6.32 -20.33
C SER A 145 10.12 -7.33 -19.25
N VAL A 146 9.33 -8.36 -19.57
CA VAL A 146 9.10 -9.52 -18.67
C VAL A 146 10.42 -10.27 -18.43
N MET A 147 11.43 -10.04 -19.28
CA MET A 147 12.76 -10.66 -19.23
C MET A 147 13.63 -10.15 -18.08
N ARG A 148 13.52 -8.87 -17.72
CA ARG A 148 14.10 -8.36 -16.47
C ARG A 148 13.08 -8.62 -15.37
N GLY A 149 13.24 -9.76 -14.70
CA GLY A 149 12.51 -10.04 -13.46
C GLY A 149 12.62 -8.85 -12.48
N GLY A 150 11.65 -8.73 -11.60
CA GLY A 150 11.60 -7.66 -10.62
C GLY A 150 10.29 -7.71 -9.84
N ARG A 151 10.31 -7.19 -8.62
CA ARG A 151 9.22 -7.27 -7.65
C ARG A 151 7.90 -6.76 -8.22
N PHE A 152 7.91 -5.72 -9.05
CA PHE A 152 6.70 -5.13 -9.65
C PHE A 152 6.50 -5.42 -11.14
N ALA A 153 7.38 -6.22 -11.77
CA ALA A 153 7.37 -6.43 -13.21
C ALA A 153 6.08 -7.10 -13.73
N ARG A 154 5.46 -7.97 -12.92
CA ARG A 154 4.26 -8.73 -13.29
C ARG A 154 2.98 -8.25 -12.61
N THR A 155 3.05 -7.17 -11.84
CA THR A 155 1.91 -6.67 -11.08
C THR A 155 0.75 -6.30 -12.02
N SER A 156 -0.40 -6.93 -11.84
CA SER A 156 -1.66 -6.59 -12.53
C SER A 156 -2.58 -5.78 -11.63
N MET A 157 -2.54 -6.05 -10.32
CA MET A 157 -3.46 -5.50 -9.35
C MET A 157 -2.78 -5.34 -7.98
N ILE A 158 -3.22 -4.35 -7.22
CA ILE A 158 -2.80 -4.13 -5.83
C ILE A 158 -4.05 -3.89 -4.99
N GLN A 159 -4.17 -4.50 -3.81
CA GLN A 159 -5.14 -4.09 -2.80
C GLN A 159 -4.43 -3.33 -1.70
N GLN A 160 -5.01 -2.23 -1.25
CA GLN A 160 -4.62 -1.47 -0.06
C GLN A 160 -5.66 -1.70 1.02
N VAL A 161 -5.24 -2.31 2.11
CA VAL A 161 -6.08 -2.71 3.23
C VAL A 161 -5.41 -2.36 4.54
N ALA A 162 -6.12 -2.55 5.66
CA ALA A 162 -5.61 -2.29 7.01
C ALA A 162 -4.96 -0.89 7.13
N THR A 163 -5.62 0.12 6.54
CA THR A 163 -5.20 1.52 6.57
C THR A 163 -5.32 2.10 7.97
N SER A 164 -4.41 3.01 8.31
CA SER A 164 -4.38 3.72 9.61
C SER A 164 -3.78 5.11 9.46
N GLY A 165 -4.24 6.07 10.26
CA GLY A 165 -3.77 7.46 10.18
C GLY A 165 -4.23 8.15 8.90
N GLY A 166 -3.37 8.94 8.26
CA GLY A 166 -3.52 9.43 6.89
C GLY A 166 -4.67 10.40 6.61
N LEU A 167 -5.55 10.70 7.57
CA LEU A 167 -6.59 11.74 7.47
C LEU A 167 -6.15 13.01 8.20
N PRO A 168 -6.45 14.20 7.65
CA PRO A 168 -6.13 15.45 8.33
C PRO A 168 -6.97 15.56 9.62
N PRO A 169 -6.40 16.10 10.71
CA PRO A 169 -7.11 16.24 11.98
C PRO A 169 -8.22 17.30 11.91
N ASP A 170 -8.05 18.32 11.07
CA ASP A 170 -9.03 19.34 10.71
C ASP A 170 -9.16 19.34 9.19
N PRO A 171 -10.37 19.28 8.59
CA PRO A 171 -10.53 19.38 7.14
C PRO A 171 -10.13 20.75 6.56
N LEU A 172 -10.19 21.83 7.35
CA LEU A 172 -9.86 23.19 6.92
C LEU A 172 -8.36 23.47 7.00
N CYS A 173 -7.92 24.42 6.18
CA CYS A 173 -6.54 24.90 6.18
C CYS A 173 -6.47 26.42 6.00
N ASP A 174 -5.49 27.08 6.62
CA ASP A 174 -5.48 28.54 6.67
C ASP A 174 -4.76 29.18 5.48
N ARG A 175 -3.73 28.50 4.95
CA ARG A 175 -2.81 29.06 3.96
C ARG A 175 -2.75 28.17 2.72
N GLU A 176 -3.25 28.68 1.61
CA GLU A 176 -3.14 28.02 0.30
C GLU A 176 -1.68 27.71 -0.06
N GLY A 177 -1.46 26.56 -0.71
CA GLY A 177 -0.13 26.06 -1.10
C GLY A 177 0.69 25.53 0.08
N SER A 178 0.19 25.60 1.32
CA SER A 178 0.83 24.91 2.43
C SER A 178 0.70 23.40 2.30
N THR A 179 1.68 22.68 2.86
CA THR A 179 1.71 21.21 2.86
C THR A 179 1.45 20.68 4.27
N LEU A 180 0.59 19.69 4.38
CA LEU A 180 0.39 18.90 5.60
C LEU A 180 0.85 17.46 5.35
N LEU A 181 1.63 16.94 6.30
CA LEU A 181 2.14 15.57 6.29
C LEU A 181 1.50 14.81 7.46
N VAL A 182 0.64 13.85 7.15
CA VAL A 182 -0.09 13.07 8.16
C VAL A 182 0.48 11.66 8.26
N PRO A 183 0.89 11.17 9.45
CA PRO A 183 1.36 9.80 9.62
C PRO A 183 0.36 8.79 9.06
N TYR A 184 0.87 7.85 8.26
CA TYR A 184 0.07 6.92 7.48
C TYR A 184 0.67 5.51 7.51
N GLY A 185 -0.21 4.51 7.45
CA GLY A 185 0.20 3.15 7.15
C GLY A 185 -0.91 2.32 6.54
N ALA A 186 -0.50 1.24 5.87
CA ALA A 186 -1.39 0.26 5.25
C ALA A 186 -0.67 -1.07 5.02
N THR A 187 -1.43 -2.06 4.57
CA THR A 187 -0.93 -3.31 3.98
C THR A 187 -1.30 -3.35 2.51
N TYR A 188 -0.33 -3.69 1.67
CA TYR A 188 -0.49 -3.85 0.23
C TYR A 188 -0.36 -5.32 -0.16
N LEU A 189 -1.41 -5.87 -0.76
CA LEU A 189 -1.41 -7.21 -1.35
C LEU A 189 -1.20 -7.04 -2.86
N ILE A 190 -0.10 -7.56 -3.37
CA ILE A 190 0.31 -7.37 -4.76
C ILE A 190 0.04 -8.64 -5.54
N TYR A 191 -0.66 -8.51 -6.66
CA TYR A 191 -1.10 -9.64 -7.46
C TYR A 191 -0.55 -9.59 -8.88
N SER A 192 -0.35 -10.78 -9.45
CA SER A 192 -0.17 -10.99 -10.89
C SER A 192 -1.36 -11.72 -11.50
N ALA A 193 -1.57 -11.55 -12.80
CA ALA A 193 -2.56 -12.32 -13.52
C ALA A 193 -2.12 -13.79 -13.59
N ARG A 194 -3.03 -14.73 -13.31
CA ARG A 194 -2.78 -16.15 -13.56
C ARG A 194 -2.56 -16.36 -15.06
N ALA A 195 -1.61 -17.22 -15.41
CA ALA A 195 -1.15 -17.45 -16.79
C ALA A 195 -2.28 -17.79 -17.78
N GLY A 196 -3.38 -18.43 -17.33
CA GLY A 196 -4.54 -18.74 -18.17
C GLY A 196 -5.51 -17.58 -18.44
N SER A 197 -5.51 -16.55 -17.59
CA SER A 197 -6.41 -15.39 -17.71
C SER A 197 -5.86 -14.33 -18.68
N ALA A 198 -4.53 -14.19 -18.77
CA ALA A 198 -3.88 -13.26 -19.69
C ALA A 198 -3.96 -13.71 -21.17
N ALA A 199 -3.93 -15.03 -21.41
CA ALA A 199 -4.02 -15.61 -22.75
C ALA A 199 -5.40 -15.39 -23.41
N ASN A 200 -6.48 -15.35 -22.62
CA ASN A 200 -7.83 -15.15 -23.16
C ASN A 200 -8.06 -13.72 -23.67
N THR A 201 -7.49 -12.70 -23.02
CA THR A 201 -7.61 -11.31 -23.50
C THR A 201 -6.82 -11.07 -24.79
N ALA A 202 -5.64 -11.68 -24.94
CA ALA A 202 -4.86 -11.60 -26.17
C ALA A 202 -5.50 -12.38 -27.35
N THR A 203 -6.24 -13.46 -27.04
CA THR A 203 -6.92 -14.26 -28.07
C THR A 203 -8.23 -13.62 -28.54
N GLN A 204 -8.92 -12.85 -27.68
CA GLN A 204 -10.21 -12.23 -28.01
C GLN A 204 -10.08 -11.00 -28.93
N THR A 205 -8.92 -10.35 -28.98
CA THR A 205 -8.60 -9.33 -30.01
C THR A 205 -8.12 -9.93 -31.33
N GLY A 206 -7.87 -11.25 -31.41
CA GLY A 206 -7.30 -11.91 -32.59
C GLY A 206 -8.25 -12.82 -33.38
N ARG A 207 -9.49 -13.07 -32.93
CA ARG A 207 -10.36 -14.11 -33.52
C ARG A 207 -11.74 -13.61 -33.97
N GLY A 208 -11.80 -12.41 -34.54
CA GLY A 208 -13.02 -11.88 -35.16
C GLY A 208 -12.84 -10.84 -36.27
N GLY A 209 -11.60 -10.43 -36.58
CA GLY A 209 -11.32 -9.48 -37.66
C GLY A 209 -11.15 -10.18 -39.01
N ALA A 210 -12.25 -10.45 -39.70
CA ALA A 210 -12.17 -10.61 -41.15
C ALA A 210 -11.60 -9.30 -41.72
N MET A 211 -10.47 -9.38 -42.42
CA MET A 211 -9.87 -8.24 -43.13
C MET A 211 -10.91 -7.62 -44.06
N PRO A 212 -11.26 -6.32 -43.94
CA PRO A 212 -12.00 -5.65 -45.00
C PRO A 212 -11.09 -5.52 -46.23
N ALA A 213 -11.64 -5.87 -47.39
CA ALA A 213 -10.98 -5.73 -48.68
C ALA A 213 -10.48 -4.28 -48.91
N PRO A 214 -9.38 -4.08 -49.66
CA PRO A 214 -8.89 -2.74 -49.96
C PRO A 214 -9.94 -1.95 -50.75
N TRP A 215 -10.24 -0.74 -50.27
CA TRP A 215 -11.16 0.21 -50.90
C TRP A 215 -10.81 0.43 -52.37
N ARG A 216 -11.74 0.13 -53.28
CA ARG A 216 -11.74 0.62 -54.66
C ARG A 216 -12.69 1.82 -54.73
N ALA A 217 -12.20 2.96 -55.22
CA ALA A 217 -13.03 4.12 -55.52
C ALA A 217 -14.02 3.77 -56.66
N PRO A 218 -15.30 4.18 -56.58
CA PRO A 218 -16.23 4.00 -57.69
C PRO A 218 -15.89 4.93 -58.86
N VAL A 219 -15.64 4.34 -60.02
CA VAL A 219 -15.60 5.05 -61.30
C VAL A 219 -17.06 5.19 -61.75
N HIS A 220 -17.56 6.42 -61.86
CA HIS A 220 -18.86 6.69 -62.48
C HIS A 220 -18.78 6.44 -63.99
N PRO A 221 -19.64 5.60 -64.59
CA PRO A 221 -19.94 5.69 -66.00
C PRO A 221 -21.12 6.64 -66.22
N ALA A 222 -20.94 7.51 -67.21
CA ALA A 222 -21.96 8.38 -67.75
C ALA A 222 -23.05 7.58 -68.50
N ASN A 223 -24.21 8.24 -68.57
CA ASN A 223 -25.16 8.26 -69.70
C ASN A 223 -26.44 7.41 -69.59
N GLY A 224 -27.56 8.15 -69.56
CA GLY A 224 -28.79 7.88 -70.33
C GLY A 224 -29.66 6.71 -69.90
N THR A 225 -30.85 7.00 -69.37
CA THR A 225 -32.10 7.18 -70.16
C THR A 225 -33.29 7.04 -69.20
N VAL A 226 -34.17 8.03 -69.18
CA VAL A 226 -35.42 8.03 -68.41
C VAL A 226 -36.49 7.21 -69.15
N PRO A 227 -37.31 6.42 -68.44
CA PRO A 227 -38.66 6.09 -68.90
C PRO A 227 -39.72 6.71 -67.97
N ILE A 228 -40.65 7.45 -68.58
CA ILE A 228 -41.97 7.87 -68.07
C ILE A 228 -43.01 6.84 -68.62
N PRO A 229 -44.30 6.84 -68.23
CA PRO A 229 -44.97 6.53 -66.96
C PRO A 229 -45.84 5.23 -67.08
N ASN A 230 -46.68 4.91 -66.08
CA ASN A 230 -48.15 4.88 -66.28
C ASN A 230 -48.95 4.63 -64.99
N ASN A 231 -49.89 5.56 -64.78
CA ASN A 231 -51.08 5.60 -63.91
C ASN A 231 -50.90 5.63 -62.38
#